data_AF-A0A7C2QMG4-F1
#
_entry.id   AF-A0A7C2QMG4-F1
#
_cell.length_a   1.000
_cell.length_b   1.000
_cell.length_c   1.000
_cell.angle_alpha   90.00
_cell.angle_beta   90.00
_cell.angle_gamma   90.00
#
_symmetry.space_group_name_H-M   'P 1'
#
loop_
_entity.id
_entity.type
_entity.pdbx_description
1 polymer ?
#
loop_
_entity_poly.entity_id
_entity_poly.type
_entity_poly.pdbx_seq_one_letter_code
_entity_poly.pdbx_strand_id
1 'polypeptide(L)'
;MSTKLIEPIERIVTLEDLLQDETALAYVEAADAVLEAIGYTEHGIRHAKKTGKWAREILQKLGYEPPLPELAAIAGFFHDAGNVINRNVHAQSGALMAMQILTAMKMPPRYIGIVMAAIGHHDESDGLPVSPVSAAVIIADKADVHRSRVRLTDPKQFDIHDRINYSV
;
A
#
# COMPACT_ATOMS: atom_id res chain seq x y z
N MET A 1 19.32 -3.08 -43.53
CA MET A 1 18.78 -2.02 -42.64
C MET A 1 17.97 -2.70 -41.57
N SER A 2 18.46 -2.71 -40.33
CA SER A 2 17.75 -3.31 -39.20
C SER A 2 16.61 -2.37 -38.81
N THR A 3 15.38 -2.80 -39.06
CA THR A 3 14.18 -2.12 -38.59
C THR A 3 14.21 -2.16 -37.07
N LYS A 4 14.59 -1.07 -36.41
CA LYS A 4 14.31 -0.88 -34.99
C LYS A 4 12.79 -0.89 -34.86
N LEU A 5 12.24 -2.06 -34.54
CA LEU A 5 10.90 -2.16 -33.98
C LEU A 5 10.88 -1.20 -32.80
N ILE A 6 10.00 -0.20 -32.85
CA ILE A 6 9.78 0.69 -31.71
C ILE A 6 9.18 -0.21 -30.65
N GLU A 7 9.99 -0.66 -29.69
CA GLU A 7 9.44 -1.35 -28.53
C GLU A 7 8.42 -0.41 -27.88
N PRO A 8 7.20 -0.89 -27.59
CA PRO A 8 6.22 -0.06 -26.92
C PRO A 8 6.81 0.40 -25.58
N ILE A 9 6.83 1.71 -25.37
CA ILE A 9 7.29 2.31 -24.11
C ILE A 9 6.47 1.65 -23.00
N GLU A 10 7.16 0.93 -22.12
CA GLU A 10 6.54 0.22 -21.03
C GLU A 10 5.99 1.24 -20.04
N ARG A 11 4.67 1.49 -20.11
CA ARG A 11 4.00 2.39 -19.19
C ARG A 11 3.96 1.75 -17.80
N ILE A 12 4.57 2.42 -16.83
CA ILE A 12 4.39 2.13 -15.42
C ILE A 12 3.18 2.93 -14.94
N VAL A 13 2.23 2.23 -14.30
CA VAL A 13 1.13 2.86 -13.57
C VAL A 13 1.71 3.67 -12.42
N THR A 14 1.13 4.81 -12.12
CA THR A 14 1.54 5.64 -10.98
C THR A 14 0.53 5.62 -9.84
N LEU A 15 0.94 6.03 -8.64
CA LEU A 15 0.01 6.32 -7.55
C LEU A 15 -1.05 7.34 -7.99
N GLU A 16 -0.66 8.34 -8.76
CA GLU A 16 -1.58 9.34 -9.29
C GLU A 16 -2.63 8.72 -10.22
N ASP A 17 -2.26 7.72 -11.05
CA ASP A 17 -3.23 6.97 -11.85
C ASP A 17 -4.24 6.22 -10.95
N LEU A 18 -3.77 5.59 -9.86
CA LEU A 18 -4.64 4.87 -8.91
C LEU A 18 -5.57 5.80 -8.13
N LEU A 19 -5.12 7.01 -7.81
CA LEU A 19 -5.93 8.03 -7.15
C LEU A 19 -7.01 8.62 -8.09
N GLN A 20 -7.03 8.25 -9.37
CA GLN A 20 -8.09 8.56 -10.33
C GLN A 20 -8.90 7.31 -10.72
N ASP A 21 -8.52 6.13 -10.22
CA ASP A 21 -9.22 4.88 -10.50
C ASP A 21 -10.32 4.63 -9.47
N GLU A 22 -11.57 4.64 -9.91
CA GLU A 22 -12.74 4.46 -9.03
C GLU A 22 -12.72 3.11 -8.31
N THR A 23 -12.21 2.05 -8.95
CA THR A 23 -12.16 0.70 -8.34
C THR A 23 -11.13 0.65 -7.22
N ALA A 24 -9.95 1.22 -7.45
CA ALA A 24 -8.88 1.29 -6.46
C ALA A 24 -9.30 2.08 -5.22
N LEU A 25 -9.93 3.25 -5.42
CA LEU A 25 -10.44 4.08 -4.32
C LEU A 25 -11.55 3.36 -3.54
N ALA A 26 -12.55 2.80 -4.24
CA ALA A 26 -13.68 2.14 -3.59
C ALA A 26 -13.25 0.96 -2.72
N TYR A 27 -12.23 0.20 -3.11
CA TYR A 27 -11.74 -0.92 -2.32
C TYR A 27 -11.00 -0.48 -1.06
N VAL A 28 -10.21 0.59 -1.13
CA VAL A 28 -9.55 1.14 0.07
C VAL A 28 -10.58 1.74 1.03
N GLU A 29 -11.59 2.45 0.52
CA GLU A 29 -12.68 2.98 1.34
C GLU A 29 -13.50 1.86 2.01
N ALA A 30 -13.81 0.81 1.26
CA ALA A 30 -14.54 -0.35 1.80
C ALA A 30 -13.70 -1.12 2.84
N ALA A 31 -12.39 -1.26 2.62
CA ALA A 31 -11.47 -1.86 3.59
C ALA A 31 -11.48 -1.09 4.92
N ASP A 32 -11.44 0.23 4.86
CA ASP A 32 -11.48 1.09 6.03
C ASP A 32 -12.81 1.01 6.78
N ALA A 33 -13.93 0.95 6.05
CA ALA A 33 -15.26 0.77 6.62
C ALA A 33 -15.42 -0.58 7.33
N VAL A 34 -14.82 -1.65 6.79
CA VAL A 34 -14.78 -2.95 7.49
C VAL A 34 -14.04 -2.82 8.81
N LEU A 35 -12.84 -2.22 8.81
CA LEU A 35 -12.05 -2.02 10.03
C LEU A 35 -12.75 -1.15 11.06
N GLU A 36 -13.48 -0.11 10.62
CA GLU A 36 -14.32 0.71 11.49
C GLU A 36 -15.38 -0.15 12.19
N ALA A 37 -16.10 -0.98 11.42
CA ALA A 37 -17.17 -1.82 11.93
C ALA A 37 -16.69 -2.86 12.97
N ILE A 38 -15.43 -3.28 12.89
CA ILE A 38 -14.82 -4.21 13.85
C ILE A 38 -13.94 -3.52 14.91
N GLY A 39 -13.96 -2.19 14.98
CA GLY A 39 -13.38 -1.41 16.07
C GLY A 39 -11.88 -1.13 15.97
N TYR A 40 -11.29 -1.17 14.77
CA TYR A 40 -9.86 -0.90 14.57
C TYR A 40 -9.58 0.54 14.11
N THR A 41 -8.33 0.97 14.30
CA THR A 41 -7.79 2.27 13.86
C THR A 41 -8.01 2.52 12.36
N GLU A 42 -8.01 3.79 11.97
CA GLU A 42 -8.21 4.24 10.58
C GLU A 42 -7.09 3.74 9.64
N HIS A 43 -7.51 3.17 8.51
CA HIS A 43 -6.67 2.76 7.38
C HIS A 43 -7.31 3.19 6.04
N GLY A 44 -7.98 4.34 6.02
CA GLY A 44 -8.65 4.89 4.85
C GLY A 44 -7.70 5.57 3.88
N ILE A 45 -8.29 6.29 2.91
CA ILE A 45 -7.56 6.94 1.81
C ILE A 45 -6.45 7.87 2.30
N ARG A 46 -6.65 8.54 3.45
CA ARG A 46 -5.63 9.40 4.04
C ARG A 46 -4.38 8.59 4.40
N HIS A 47 -4.55 7.49 5.14
CA HIS A 47 -3.47 6.60 5.53
C HIS A 47 -2.81 5.99 4.28
N ALA A 48 -3.57 5.32 3.42
CA ALA A 48 -3.06 4.66 2.21
C ALA A 48 -2.25 5.61 1.30
N LYS A 49 -2.77 6.81 1.03
CA LYS A 49 -2.07 7.83 0.22
C LYS A 49 -0.78 8.29 0.88
N LYS A 50 -0.79 8.47 2.20
CA LYS A 50 0.36 8.94 2.96
C LYS A 50 1.46 7.87 3.02
N THR A 51 1.08 6.63 3.30
CA THR A 51 1.97 5.46 3.25
C THR A 51 2.62 5.31 1.89
N GLY A 52 1.85 5.35 0.80
CA GLY A 52 2.40 5.32 -0.56
C GLY A 52 3.37 6.47 -0.84
N LYS A 53 2.98 7.71 -0.53
CA LYS A 53 3.85 8.89 -0.72
C LYS A 53 5.16 8.76 0.04
N TRP A 54 5.11 8.35 1.31
CA TRP A 54 6.32 8.22 2.13
C TRP A 54 7.20 7.07 1.69
N ALA A 55 6.63 5.93 1.27
CA ALA A 55 7.40 4.82 0.70
C ALA A 55 8.18 5.27 -0.55
N ARG A 56 7.55 6.04 -1.44
CA ARG A 56 8.21 6.69 -2.60
C ARG A 56 9.36 7.60 -2.15
N GLU A 57 9.10 8.50 -1.21
CA GLU A 57 10.08 9.47 -0.72
C GLU A 57 11.28 8.83 -0.03
N ILE A 58 11.06 7.74 0.73
CA ILE A 58 12.13 6.98 1.38
C ILE A 58 13.13 6.48 0.33
N LEU A 59 12.64 5.82 -0.72
CA LEU A 59 13.50 5.31 -1.78
C LEU A 59 14.21 6.42 -2.55
N GLN A 60 13.51 7.51 -2.86
CA GLN A 60 14.13 8.68 -3.52
C GLN A 60 15.26 9.28 -2.68
N LYS A 61 15.04 9.47 -1.37
CA LYS A 61 16.07 10.02 -0.45
C LYS A 61 17.28 9.10 -0.30
N LEU A 62 17.09 7.79 -0.48
CA LEU A 62 18.17 6.80 -0.47
C LEU A 62 18.86 6.63 -1.84
N GLY A 63 18.46 7.39 -2.86
CA GLY A 63 19.07 7.39 -4.19
C GLY A 63 18.65 6.23 -5.09
N TYR A 64 17.50 5.59 -4.83
CA TYR A 64 16.96 4.60 -5.75
C TYR A 64 16.29 5.25 -6.95
N GLU A 65 16.66 4.79 -8.14
CA GLU A 65 16.14 5.29 -9.41
C GLU A 65 14.79 4.64 -9.79
N PRO A 66 14.03 5.26 -10.71
CA PRO A 66 12.85 4.64 -11.29
C PRO A 66 13.14 3.23 -11.84
N PRO A 67 12.18 2.29 -11.72
CA PRO A 67 10.81 2.52 -11.26
C PRO A 67 10.58 2.27 -9.77
N LEU A 68 11.60 1.92 -8.98
CA LEU A 68 11.41 1.41 -7.61
C LEU A 68 10.62 2.33 -6.68
N PRO A 69 10.87 3.67 -6.64
CA PRO A 69 10.04 4.57 -5.84
C PRO A 69 8.56 4.53 -6.20
N GLU A 70 8.24 4.34 -7.48
CA GLU A 70 6.85 4.28 -7.95
C GLU A 70 6.17 2.98 -7.52
N LEU A 71 6.89 1.86 -7.60
CA LEU A 71 6.39 0.57 -7.12
C LEU A 71 6.13 0.59 -5.61
N ALA A 72 6.97 1.29 -4.84
CA ALA A 72 6.75 1.48 -3.41
C ALA A 72 5.52 2.35 -3.12
N ALA A 73 5.28 3.37 -3.95
CA ALA A 73 4.09 4.21 -3.85
C ALA A 73 2.80 3.41 -4.05
N ILE A 74 2.77 2.58 -5.11
CA ILE A 74 1.65 1.71 -5.42
C ILE A 74 1.43 0.67 -4.31
N ALA A 75 2.50 0.00 -3.87
CA ALA A 75 2.42 -1.02 -2.84
C ALA A 75 1.92 -0.42 -1.51
N GLY A 76 2.43 0.73 -1.10
CA GLY A 76 1.98 1.43 0.10
C GLY A 76 0.52 1.90 0.02
N PHE A 77 0.00 2.21 -1.16
CA PHE A 77 -1.41 2.56 -1.31
C PHE A 77 -2.34 1.34 -1.15
N PHE A 78 -1.95 0.17 -1.65
CA PHE A 78 -2.78 -1.04 -1.60
C PHE A 78 -2.54 -1.95 -0.39
N HIS A 79 -1.54 -1.68 0.45
CA HIS A 79 -1.08 -2.64 1.46
C HIS A 79 -2.20 -3.20 2.34
N ASP A 80 -3.12 -2.33 2.79
CA ASP A 80 -4.28 -2.68 3.63
C ASP A 80 -5.57 -2.96 2.86
N ALA A 81 -5.59 -2.88 1.53
CA ALA A 81 -6.84 -3.00 0.76
C ALA A 81 -7.51 -4.37 0.94
N GLY A 82 -6.75 -5.42 1.30
CA GLY A 82 -7.29 -6.75 1.59
C GLY A 82 -8.20 -6.80 2.83
N ASN A 83 -8.17 -5.78 3.69
CA ASN A 83 -9.08 -5.69 4.84
C ASN A 83 -10.56 -5.61 4.41
N VAL A 84 -10.85 -5.27 3.14
CA VAL A 84 -12.22 -5.36 2.58
C VAL A 84 -12.79 -6.78 2.63
N ILE A 85 -11.94 -7.80 2.60
CA ILE A 85 -12.33 -9.21 2.71
C ILE A 85 -12.30 -9.64 4.17
N ASN A 86 -11.14 -9.49 4.81
CA ASN A 86 -10.96 -9.80 6.21
C ASN A 86 -9.64 -9.21 6.73
N ARG A 87 -9.55 -8.97 8.03
CA ARG A 87 -8.28 -8.60 8.68
C ARG A 87 -7.25 -9.73 8.65
N ASN A 88 -7.73 -10.97 8.74
CA ASN A 88 -6.87 -12.14 8.61
C ASN A 88 -6.41 -12.27 7.16
N VAL A 89 -5.11 -12.38 6.94
CA VAL A 89 -4.53 -12.60 5.60
C VAL A 89 -4.80 -11.40 4.66
N HIS A 90 -4.93 -10.19 5.23
CA HIS A 90 -5.20 -8.96 4.46
C HIS A 90 -4.03 -8.61 3.52
N ALA A 91 -2.78 -8.88 3.92
CA ALA A 91 -1.63 -8.66 3.08
C ALA A 91 -1.69 -9.49 1.78
N GLN A 92 -1.97 -10.79 1.87
CA GLN A 92 -2.00 -11.66 0.70
C GLN A 92 -3.21 -11.39 -0.19
N SER A 93 -4.38 -11.13 0.40
CA SER A 93 -5.57 -10.74 -0.36
C SER A 93 -5.40 -9.37 -1.04
N GLY A 94 -4.82 -8.39 -0.35
CA GLY A 94 -4.47 -7.08 -0.91
C GLY A 94 -3.49 -7.19 -2.07
N ALA A 95 -2.49 -8.07 -1.98
CA ALA A 95 -1.55 -8.33 -3.07
C ALA A 95 -2.25 -8.88 -4.33
N LEU A 96 -3.21 -9.81 -4.16
CA LEU A 96 -3.99 -10.36 -5.27
C LEU A 96 -4.94 -9.31 -5.89
N MET A 97 -5.54 -8.45 -5.06
CA MET A 97 -6.37 -7.35 -5.53
C MET A 97 -5.55 -6.32 -6.34
N ALA A 98 -4.38 -5.93 -5.84
CA ALA A 98 -3.45 -5.05 -6.55
C ALA A 98 -3.03 -5.67 -7.89
N MET A 99 -2.72 -6.98 -7.91
CA MET A 99 -2.42 -7.70 -9.14
C MET A 99 -3.53 -7.55 -10.18
N GLN A 100 -4.79 -7.75 -9.77
CA GLN A 100 -5.95 -7.67 -10.67
C GLN A 100 -6.11 -6.25 -11.25
N ILE A 101 -6.06 -5.21 -10.41
CA ILE A 101 -6.22 -3.82 -10.84
C ILE A 101 -5.07 -3.40 -11.77
N LEU A 102 -3.82 -3.65 -11.36
CA LEU A 102 -2.65 -3.25 -12.15
C LEU A 102 -2.56 -4.00 -13.49
N THR A 103 -3.03 -5.26 -13.53
CA THR A 103 -3.15 -6.02 -14.78
C THR A 103 -4.17 -5.40 -15.71
N ALA A 104 -5.34 -5.00 -15.20
CA ALA A 104 -6.36 -4.31 -15.98
C ALA A 104 -5.86 -2.96 -16.55
N MET A 105 -4.99 -2.27 -15.81
CA MET A 105 -4.30 -1.06 -16.24
C MET A 105 -3.12 -1.30 -17.20
N LYS A 106 -2.90 -2.56 -17.62
CA LYS A 106 -1.84 -2.98 -18.55
C LYS A 106 -0.42 -2.73 -18.02
N MET A 107 -0.24 -2.73 -16.70
CA MET A 107 1.08 -2.63 -16.10
C MET A 107 1.89 -3.91 -16.41
N PRO A 108 3.18 -3.82 -16.75
CA PRO A 108 3.98 -4.99 -17.03
C PRO A 108 4.07 -5.96 -15.82
N PRO A 109 3.85 -7.28 -16.01
CA PRO A 109 3.78 -8.26 -14.92
C PRO A 109 5.01 -8.30 -14.00
N ARG A 110 6.21 -8.06 -14.53
CA ARG A 110 7.45 -8.02 -13.74
C ARG A 110 7.46 -6.92 -12.67
N TYR A 111 6.75 -5.82 -12.90
CA TYR A 111 6.62 -4.74 -11.91
C TYR A 111 5.47 -5.01 -10.94
N ILE A 112 4.38 -5.62 -11.43
CA ILE A 112 3.29 -6.10 -10.58
C ILE A 112 3.81 -7.09 -9.54
N GLY A 113 4.67 -8.04 -9.93
CA GLY A 113 5.26 -9.01 -9.00
C GLY A 113 6.05 -8.37 -7.85
N ILE A 114 6.73 -7.25 -8.10
CA ILE A 114 7.45 -6.49 -7.06
C ILE A 114 6.46 -5.83 -6.10
N VAL A 115 5.40 -5.22 -6.63
CA VAL A 115 4.31 -4.63 -5.82
C VAL A 115 3.65 -5.70 -4.94
N MET A 116 3.29 -6.84 -5.53
CA MET A 116 2.70 -7.97 -4.81
C MET A 116 3.61 -8.47 -3.69
N ALA A 117 4.91 -8.63 -3.97
CA ALA A 117 5.88 -9.06 -2.97
C ALA A 117 6.00 -8.04 -1.83
N ALA A 118 5.94 -6.75 -2.12
CA ALA A 118 5.98 -5.71 -1.09
C ALA A 118 4.72 -5.69 -0.22
N ILE A 119 3.53 -5.79 -0.84
CA ILE A 119 2.27 -5.89 -0.10
C ILE A 119 2.22 -7.17 0.73
N GLY A 120 2.58 -8.32 0.16
CA GLY A 120 2.48 -9.61 0.85
C GLY A 120 3.42 -9.77 2.06
N HIS A 121 4.40 -8.88 2.24
CA HIS A 121 5.38 -8.95 3.34
C HIS A 121 5.33 -7.71 4.26
N HIS A 122 4.29 -6.88 4.19
CA HIS A 122 4.25 -5.65 4.98
C HIS A 122 3.72 -5.85 6.41
N ASP A 123 2.86 -6.85 6.62
CA ASP A 123 2.15 -7.05 7.89
C ASP A 123 3.09 -7.53 9.01
N GLU A 124 2.78 -7.18 10.25
CA GLU A 124 3.62 -7.49 11.40
C GLU A 124 3.66 -8.98 11.78
N SER A 125 2.67 -9.78 11.34
CA SER A 125 2.59 -11.20 11.70
C SER A 125 3.56 -12.09 10.92
N ASP A 126 3.83 -11.75 9.66
CA ASP A 126 4.66 -12.54 8.73
C ASP A 126 5.59 -11.69 7.85
N GLY A 127 5.66 -10.38 8.08
CA GLY A 127 6.37 -9.42 7.24
C GLY A 127 7.89 -9.48 7.35
N LEU A 128 8.54 -9.40 6.20
CA LEU A 128 10.00 -9.35 6.05
C LEU A 128 10.38 -8.33 4.97
N PRO A 129 11.42 -7.50 5.19
CA PRO A 129 11.89 -6.54 4.19
C PRO A 129 12.69 -7.25 3.07
N VAL A 130 12.02 -8.06 2.26
CA VAL A 130 12.62 -8.89 1.19
C VAL A 130 13.15 -8.11 -0.01
N SER A 131 12.88 -6.81 -0.09
CA SER A 131 13.34 -5.89 -1.14
C SER A 131 13.39 -4.44 -0.63
N PRO A 132 14.06 -3.51 -1.35
CA PRO A 132 13.97 -2.09 -1.02
C PRO A 132 12.53 -1.55 -1.00
N VAL A 133 11.70 -2.02 -1.93
CA VAL A 133 10.28 -1.63 -2.03
C VAL A 133 9.51 -2.06 -0.80
N SER A 134 9.63 -3.33 -0.39
CA SER A 134 8.94 -3.84 0.81
C SER A 134 9.45 -3.15 2.08
N ALA A 135 10.77 -2.93 2.19
CA ALA A 135 11.35 -2.21 3.33
C ALA A 135 10.79 -0.78 3.45
N ALA A 136 10.68 -0.06 2.32
CA ALA A 136 10.13 1.29 2.31
C ALA A 136 8.65 1.32 2.70
N VAL A 137 7.84 0.34 2.26
CA VAL A 137 6.42 0.22 2.63
C VAL A 137 6.26 -0.05 4.13
N ILE A 138 6.99 -1.02 4.68
CA ILE A 138 6.96 -1.34 6.12
C ILE A 138 7.29 -0.10 6.96
N ILE A 139 8.36 0.63 6.60
CA ILE A 139 8.76 1.84 7.32
C ILE A 139 7.68 2.93 7.19
N ALA A 140 7.15 3.13 5.97
CA ALA A 140 6.17 4.19 5.71
C ALA A 140 4.85 3.95 6.46
N ASP A 141 4.35 2.72 6.48
CA ASP A 141 3.13 2.33 7.20
C ASP A 141 3.31 2.60 8.70
N LYS A 142 4.33 1.99 9.31
CA LYS A 142 4.57 2.09 10.75
C LYS A 142 4.98 3.51 11.20
N ALA A 143 5.42 4.37 10.28
CA ALA A 143 5.69 5.77 10.55
C ALA A 143 4.43 6.65 10.59
N ASP A 144 3.28 6.21 10.06
CA ASP A 144 2.03 7.00 10.09
C ASP A 144 1.34 6.94 11.45
N VAL A 145 2.05 7.43 12.47
CA VAL A 145 1.54 7.57 13.83
C VAL A 145 0.88 8.93 13.99
N HIS A 146 -0.43 8.95 14.20
CA HIS A 146 -1.20 10.17 14.37
C HIS A 146 -2.47 9.96 15.19
N ARG A 147 -2.74 10.84 16.18
CA ARG A 147 -3.93 10.77 17.05
C ARG A 147 -5.25 10.65 16.32
N SER A 148 -5.39 11.32 15.17
CA SER A 148 -6.64 11.28 14.38
C SER A 148 -6.95 9.91 13.77
N ARG A 149 -6.03 8.95 13.84
CA ARG A 149 -6.28 7.56 13.42
C ARG A 149 -7.04 6.75 14.48
N VAL A 150 -6.99 7.17 15.74
CA VAL A 150 -7.66 6.48 16.83
C VAL A 150 -9.15 6.79 16.76
N ARG A 151 -9.97 5.74 16.55
CA ARG A 151 -11.43 5.87 16.49
C ARG A 151 -12.08 5.70 17.85
N LEU A 152 -11.49 4.86 18.68
CA LEU A 152 -12.01 4.53 20.00
C LEU A 152 -11.77 5.68 20.98
N THR A 153 -12.74 5.90 21.86
CA THR A 153 -12.66 6.94 22.91
C THR A 153 -12.29 6.37 24.28
N ASP A 154 -12.51 5.07 24.50
CA ASP A 154 -12.15 4.37 25.74
C ASP A 154 -10.78 3.68 25.61
N PRO A 155 -9.73 4.17 26.30
CA PRO A 155 -8.39 3.59 26.23
C PRO A 155 -8.29 2.11 26.63
N LYS A 156 -9.29 1.56 27.34
CA LYS A 156 -9.31 0.14 27.70
C LYS A 156 -9.52 -0.78 26.49
N GLN A 157 -10.11 -0.25 25.41
CA GLN A 157 -10.43 -0.99 24.19
C GLN A 157 -9.35 -0.86 23.12
N PHE A 158 -8.32 -0.05 23.35
CA PHE A 158 -7.26 0.19 22.37
C PHE A 158 -6.50 -1.09 22.05
N ASP A 159 -6.25 -1.30 20.76
CA ASP A 159 -5.27 -2.27 20.31
C ASP A 159 -3.85 -1.71 20.46
N ILE A 160 -2.84 -2.39 19.90
CA ILE A 160 -1.46 -1.89 19.93
C ILE A 160 -1.26 -0.64 19.07
N HIS A 161 -1.97 -0.52 17.94
CA HIS A 161 -1.87 0.61 17.02
C HIS A 161 -2.53 1.85 17.62
N ASP A 162 -3.71 1.72 18.24
CA ASP A 162 -4.40 2.81 18.92
C ASP A 162 -3.56 3.39 20.04
N ARG A 163 -2.90 2.54 20.85
CA ARG A 163 -2.01 2.99 21.93
C ARG A 163 -0.86 3.85 21.41
N ILE A 164 -0.23 3.44 20.31
CA ILE A 164 0.86 4.17 19.69
C ILE A 164 0.34 5.49 19.10
N ASN A 165 -0.74 5.45 18.31
CA ASN A 165 -1.37 6.62 17.71
C ASN A 165 -1.89 7.64 18.74
N TYR A 166 -2.40 7.19 19.88
CA TYR A 166 -2.93 8.09 20.92
C TYR A 166 -1.84 8.82 21.70
N SER A 167 -0.61 8.29 21.69
CA SER A 167 0.51 8.79 22.50
C SER A 167 1.18 10.06 21.95
N VAL A 168 0.94 10.40 20.67
CA VAL A 168 1.57 11.54 19.96
C VAL A 168 0.78 12.85 20.06
#